data_AF-A0A973UWN0-F1
#
_entry.id   AF-A0A973UWN0-F1
#
_cell.length_a   1.000
_cell.length_b   1.000
_cell.length_c   1.000
_cell.angle_alpha   90.00
_cell.angle_beta   90.00
_cell.angle_gamma   90.00
#
_symmetry.space_group_name_H-M   'P 1'
#
loop_
_entity.id
_entity.type
_entity.pdbx_description
1 polymer ?
#
loop_
_entity_poly.entity_id
_entity_poly.type
_entity_poly.pdbx_seq_one_letter_code
_entity_poly.pdbx_strand_id
1 'polypeptide(L)'
;MSALRYALLCALHAGPLTGYDLVQRMRRPIGYYWTAQQSQIYPELAKLTDEGLIEHDAAAGPGPHERKTHRLTDAGRAELAAWLVEPPARRPPRDELVLKTFALAVADREAMRELYLAEARRHQERLDEYLAQEESMLARGLDDPHGPKFGAYATLRLGISSERTMIEWCEWLADSLAR
;
A
#
# COMPACT_ATOMS: atom_id res chain seq x y z
N MET A 1 15.32 -6.82 8.12
CA MET A 1 13.92 -7.13 8.51
C MET A 1 13.00 -6.91 7.31
N SER A 2 11.92 -7.70 7.20
CA SER A 2 11.02 -7.66 6.05
C SER A 2 10.05 -6.48 6.14
N ALA A 3 9.79 -5.80 5.03
CA ALA A 3 8.78 -4.74 4.97
C ALA A 3 7.36 -5.29 5.26
N LEU A 4 7.11 -6.56 4.94
CA LEU A 4 5.83 -7.22 5.23
C LEU A 4 5.52 -7.28 6.72
N ARG A 5 6.54 -7.58 7.53
CA ARG A 5 6.45 -7.61 8.99
C ARG A 5 5.79 -6.35 9.52
N TYR A 6 6.38 -5.21 9.19
CA TYR A 6 5.92 -3.92 9.66
C TYR A 6 4.61 -3.48 9.02
N ALA A 7 4.34 -3.89 7.78
CA ALA A 7 3.06 -3.63 7.15
C ALA A 7 1.91 -4.32 7.92
N LEU A 8 2.12 -5.55 8.40
CA LEU A 8 1.15 -6.27 9.24
C LEU A 8 1.01 -5.65 10.64
N LEU A 9 2.11 -5.26 11.28
CA LEU A 9 2.06 -4.56 12.57
C LEU A 9 1.31 -3.21 12.44
N CYS A 10 1.58 -2.45 11.38
CA CYS A 10 0.85 -1.25 11.02
C CYS A 10 -0.63 -1.55 10.75
N ALA A 11 -1.01 -2.67 10.13
CA ALA A 11 -2.41 -2.98 9.91
C ALA A 11 -3.18 -3.22 11.22
N LEU A 12 -2.50 -3.83 12.22
CA LEU A 12 -3.03 -4.19 13.54
C LEU A 12 -3.02 -3.05 14.58
N HIS A 13 -2.41 -1.89 14.28
CA HIS A 13 -2.29 -0.80 15.27
C HIS A 13 -3.66 -0.30 15.80
N ALA A 14 -4.70 -0.39 14.98
CA ALA A 14 -6.03 0.12 15.30
C ALA A 14 -6.91 -0.90 16.06
N GLY A 15 -6.47 -2.16 16.19
CA GLY A 15 -7.21 -3.20 16.88
C GLY A 15 -7.08 -4.58 16.23
N PRO A 16 -7.73 -5.60 16.84
CA PRO A 16 -7.67 -6.98 16.36
C PRO A 16 -8.30 -7.14 14.99
N LEU A 17 -7.68 -7.96 14.13
CA LEU A 17 -8.16 -8.25 12.78
C LEU A 17 -8.03 -9.73 12.45
N THR A 18 -8.97 -10.28 11.69
CA THR A 18 -8.79 -11.63 11.15
C THR A 18 -7.71 -11.64 10.06
N GLY A 19 -7.15 -12.80 9.76
CA GLY A 19 -6.25 -12.94 8.60
C GLY A 19 -6.86 -12.43 7.29
N TYR A 20 -8.17 -12.62 7.10
CA TYR A 20 -8.89 -12.09 5.94
C TYR A 20 -8.98 -10.56 5.98
N ASP A 21 -9.32 -9.96 7.12
CA ASP A 21 -9.39 -8.50 7.27
C ASP A 21 -8.03 -7.86 7.04
N LEU A 22 -6.95 -8.51 7.47
CA LEU A 22 -5.58 -8.07 7.17
C LEU A 22 -5.33 -8.04 5.68
N VAL A 23 -5.67 -9.10 4.94
CA VAL A 23 -5.55 -9.11 3.47
C VAL A 23 -6.31 -7.93 2.85
N GLN A 24 -7.53 -7.64 3.31
CA GLN A 24 -8.32 -6.52 2.78
C GLN A 24 -7.72 -5.16 3.15
N ARG A 25 -7.27 -4.98 4.39
CA ARG A 25 -6.68 -3.74 4.91
C ARG A 25 -5.31 -3.44 4.30
N MET A 26 -4.61 -4.48 3.84
CA MET A 26 -3.38 -4.35 3.07
C MET A 26 -3.63 -3.87 1.64
N ARG A 27 -4.87 -3.94 1.12
CA ARG A 27 -5.20 -3.40 -0.22
C ARG A 27 -5.27 -1.87 -0.25
N ARG A 28 -5.69 -1.21 0.85
CA ARG A 28 -5.79 0.26 0.97
C ARG A 28 -5.70 0.70 2.44
N PRO A 29 -5.00 1.80 2.77
CA PRO A 29 -4.17 2.66 1.91
C PRO A 29 -2.72 2.16 1.76
N ILE A 30 -2.29 1.21 2.60
CA ILE A 30 -0.93 0.63 2.54
C ILE A 30 -0.66 0.04 1.15
N GLY A 31 -1.68 -0.59 0.55
CA GLY A 31 -1.62 -1.17 -0.79
C GLY A 31 -1.28 -0.22 -1.93
N TYR A 32 -1.32 1.10 -1.71
CA TYR A 32 -0.88 2.09 -2.70
C TYR A 32 0.63 2.05 -2.92
N TYR A 33 1.39 1.71 -1.88
CA TYR A 33 2.85 1.71 -1.92
C TYR A 33 3.45 0.34 -1.63
N TRP A 34 2.67 -0.55 -1.00
CA TRP A 34 3.17 -1.82 -0.53
C TRP A 34 2.08 -2.88 -0.60
N THR A 35 2.27 -3.89 -1.45
CA THR A 35 1.33 -4.99 -1.62
C THR A 35 1.93 -6.30 -1.11
N ALA A 36 1.07 -7.18 -0.62
CA ALA A 36 1.40 -8.57 -0.34
C ALA A 36 0.32 -9.50 -0.82
N GLN A 37 0.77 -10.65 -1.31
CA GLN A 37 -0.11 -11.76 -1.62
C GLN A 37 -0.55 -12.45 -0.33
N GLN A 38 -1.73 -13.07 -0.39
CA GLN A 38 -2.26 -13.88 0.72
C GLN A 38 -1.27 -14.97 1.15
N SER A 39 -0.59 -15.58 0.20
CA SER A 39 0.47 -16.59 0.42
C SER A 39 1.67 -16.06 1.20
N GLN A 40 1.91 -14.75 1.21
CA GLN A 40 2.98 -14.12 1.98
C GLN A 40 2.51 -13.72 3.39
N ILE A 41 1.24 -13.32 3.52
CA ILE A 41 0.67 -12.82 4.78
C ILE A 41 0.59 -13.90 5.85
N TYR A 42 0.01 -15.06 5.56
CA TYR A 42 -0.21 -16.09 6.58
C TYR A 42 1.09 -16.67 7.18
N PRO A 43 2.13 -16.99 6.40
CA PRO A 43 3.41 -17.41 6.97
C PRO A 43 4.06 -16.32 7.84
N GLU A 44 3.92 -15.05 7.47
CA GLU A 44 4.48 -13.97 8.28
C GLU A 44 3.69 -13.77 9.59
N LEU A 45 2.37 -13.95 9.58
CA LEU A 45 1.57 -13.95 10.80
C LEU A 45 1.98 -15.06 11.77
N ALA A 46 2.31 -16.25 11.26
CA ALA A 46 2.84 -17.34 12.09
C ALA A 46 4.15 -16.92 12.76
N LYS A 47 5.11 -16.39 12.01
CA LYS A 47 6.39 -15.90 12.56
C LYS A 47 6.21 -14.80 13.60
N LEU A 48 5.36 -13.81 13.33
CA LEU A 48 5.05 -12.74 14.27
C LEU A 48 4.45 -13.28 15.59
N THR A 49 3.71 -14.39 15.51
CA THR A 49 3.16 -15.08 16.69
C THR A 49 4.26 -15.81 17.45
N ASP A 50 5.13 -16.54 16.74
CA ASP A 50 6.27 -17.26 17.32
C ASP A 50 7.28 -16.30 17.99
N GLU A 51 7.44 -15.09 17.43
CA GLU A 51 8.26 -14.01 17.99
C GLU A 51 7.57 -13.26 19.15
N GLY A 52 6.31 -13.58 19.47
CA GLY A 52 5.55 -12.94 20.54
C GLY A 52 5.16 -11.47 20.25
N LEU A 53 5.25 -11.03 19.00
CA LEU A 53 4.87 -9.67 18.57
C LEU A 53 3.36 -9.53 18.35
N ILE A 54 2.70 -10.63 18.00
CA ILE A 54 1.25 -10.71 17.94
C ILE A 54 0.77 -11.94 18.71
N GLU A 55 -0.48 -11.92 19.11
CA GLU A 55 -1.20 -13.06 19.66
C GLU A 55 -2.52 -13.25 18.92
N HIS A 56 -3.12 -14.42 19.05
CA HIS A 56 -4.45 -14.70 18.49
C HIS A 56 -5.37 -15.34 19.51
N ASP A 57 -6.67 -15.05 19.42
CA ASP A 57 -7.67 -15.68 20.28
C ASP A 57 -7.81 -17.18 19.95
N ALA A 58 -8.03 -17.99 20.98
CA ALA A 58 -8.43 -19.39 20.79
C ALA A 58 -9.81 -19.43 20.12
N ALA A 59 -9.93 -20.25 19.07
CA ALA A 59 -11.16 -20.40 18.29
C ALA A 59 -12.35 -20.70 19.21
N ALA A 60 -13.39 -19.88 19.15
CA ALA A 60 -14.60 -20.04 19.94
C ALA A 60 -15.62 -20.93 19.20
N GLY A 61 -15.43 -22.25 19.24
CA GLY A 61 -16.41 -23.22 18.78
C GLY A 61 -15.91 -24.31 17.81
N PRO A 62 -16.80 -25.25 17.43
CA PRO A 62 -16.48 -26.31 16.48
C PRO A 62 -16.86 -25.89 15.04
N GLY A 63 -15.89 -25.39 14.26
CA GLY A 63 -16.05 -25.13 12.83
C GLY A 63 -14.71 -25.06 12.06
N PRO A 64 -14.65 -25.56 10.81
CA PRO A 64 -13.42 -25.48 10.00
C PRO A 64 -13.21 -24.03 9.55
N HIS A 65 -12.16 -23.38 10.05
CA HIS A 65 -11.81 -21.96 9.83
C HIS A 65 -12.56 -20.92 10.67
N GLU A 66 -12.77 -21.18 11.95
CA GLU A 66 -13.14 -20.10 12.87
C GLU A 66 -12.09 -18.98 12.89
N ARG A 67 -12.62 -17.75 12.82
CA ARG A 67 -11.91 -16.47 12.64
C ARG A 67 -10.88 -16.23 13.73
N LYS A 68 -9.66 -16.73 13.56
CA LYS A 68 -8.51 -16.29 14.36
C LYS A 68 -8.32 -14.79 14.16
N THR A 69 -8.63 -14.03 15.20
CA THR A 69 -8.32 -12.61 15.32
C THR A 69 -6.90 -12.47 15.84
N HIS A 70 -6.07 -11.71 15.14
CA HIS A 70 -4.73 -11.36 15.54
C HIS A 70 -4.74 -9.99 16.21
N ARG A 71 -3.94 -9.81 17.26
CA ARG A 71 -3.74 -8.50 17.93
C ARG A 71 -2.28 -8.31 18.32
N LEU A 72 -1.84 -7.05 18.38
CA LEU A 72 -0.49 -6.71 18.87
C LEU A 72 -0.36 -7.03 20.37
N THR A 73 0.77 -7.61 20.76
CA THR A 73 1.22 -7.66 22.16
C THR A 73 1.87 -6.33 22.57
N ASP A 74 2.24 -6.17 23.84
CA ASP A 74 3.06 -5.03 24.28
C ASP A 74 4.42 -5.00 23.58
N ALA A 75 5.03 -6.16 23.36
CA ALA A 75 6.26 -6.29 22.60
C ALA A 75 6.07 -5.85 21.14
N GLY A 76 4.98 -6.26 20.49
CA GLY A 76 4.64 -5.82 19.13
C GLY A 76 4.40 -4.32 19.00
N ARG A 77 3.76 -3.71 20.00
CA ARG A 77 3.58 -2.25 20.07
C ARG A 77 4.91 -1.51 20.21
N ALA A 78 5.79 -1.98 21.10
CA ALA A 78 7.11 -1.39 21.31
C ALA A 78 7.98 -1.52 20.04
N GLU A 79 7.99 -2.69 19.41
CA GLU A 79 8.71 -2.94 18.15
C GLU A 79 8.24 -2.01 17.03
N LEU A 80 6.92 -1.85 16.88
CA LEU A 80 6.34 -0.95 15.89
C LEU A 80 6.73 0.50 16.17
N ALA A 81 6.62 0.96 17.41
CA ALA A 81 6.96 2.32 17.80
C ALA A 81 8.44 2.64 17.55
N ALA A 82 9.34 1.71 17.86
CA ALA A 82 10.77 1.86 17.59
C ALA A 82 11.05 1.98 16.10
N TRP A 83 10.47 1.10 15.29
CA TRP A 83 10.69 1.11 13.84
C TRP A 83 10.13 2.34 13.12
N LEU A 84 9.00 2.89 13.56
CA LEU A 84 8.37 4.04 12.92
C LEU A 84 9.27 5.29 12.85
N VAL A 85 10.26 5.40 13.74
CA VAL A 85 11.22 6.50 13.79
C VAL A 85 12.59 6.13 13.21
N GLU A 86 12.78 4.89 12.76
CA GLU A 86 13.99 4.48 12.06
C GLU A 86 14.01 5.05 10.63
N PRO A 87 15.17 5.51 10.14
CA PRO A 87 15.30 5.93 8.75
C PRO A 87 14.92 4.80 7.78
N PRO A 88 14.06 5.06 6.78
CA PRO A 88 13.71 4.04 5.80
C PRO A 88 14.95 3.62 4.99
N ALA A 89 15.04 2.33 4.67
CA ALA A 89 16.10 1.82 3.82
C ALA A 89 16.04 2.47 2.43
N ARG A 90 17.16 3.04 1.97
CA ARG A 90 17.26 3.64 0.63
C ARG A 90 17.31 2.54 -0.42
N ARG A 91 16.24 2.42 -1.20
CA ARG A 91 16.20 1.55 -2.39
C ARG A 91 15.61 2.35 -3.54
N PRO A 92 16.22 2.35 -4.73
CA PRO A 92 15.62 2.99 -5.88
C PRO A 92 14.25 2.34 -6.18
N PRO A 93 13.25 3.12 -6.61
CA PRO A 93 11.99 2.56 -7.05
C PRO A 93 12.23 1.59 -8.22
N ARG A 94 11.48 0.50 -8.25
CA ARG A 94 11.50 -0.48 -9.34
C ARG A 94 10.23 -0.32 -10.16
N ASP A 95 10.32 0.54 -11.16
CA ASP A 95 9.21 0.83 -12.07
C ASP A 95 9.56 0.31 -13.47
N GLU A 96 8.75 -0.63 -13.98
CA GLU A 96 8.97 -1.27 -15.28
C GLU A 96 8.73 -0.30 -16.43
N LEU A 97 7.76 0.61 -16.32
CA LEU A 97 7.47 1.61 -17.35
C LEU A 97 8.66 2.56 -17.49
N VAL A 98 9.22 3.03 -16.38
CA VAL A 98 10.45 3.84 -16.37
C VAL A 98 11.63 3.08 -16.98
N LEU A 99 11.79 1.79 -16.66
CA LEU A 99 12.84 0.95 -17.27
C LEU A 99 12.65 0.80 -18.78
N LYS A 100 11.43 0.60 -19.27
CA LYS A 100 11.10 0.57 -20.71
C LYS A 100 11.47 1.90 -21.38
N THR A 101 11.18 3.03 -20.73
CA THR A 101 11.54 4.37 -21.24
C THR A 101 13.04 4.52 -21.46
N PHE A 102 13.88 3.91 -20.60
CA PHE A 102 15.34 4.03 -20.72
C PHE A 102 15.89 3.49 -22.05
N ALA A 103 15.27 2.44 -22.60
CA ALA A 103 15.66 1.83 -23.87
C ALA A 103 14.67 2.13 -25.02
N LEU A 104 13.89 3.20 -24.89
CA LEU A 104 12.79 3.55 -25.80
C LEU A 104 13.19 3.58 -27.29
N ALA A 105 14.42 3.97 -27.61
CA ALA A 105 14.92 4.08 -28.98
C ALA A 105 14.92 2.76 -29.78
N VAL A 106 14.80 1.61 -29.10
CA VAL A 106 14.76 0.28 -29.74
C VAL A 106 13.34 -0.12 -30.19
N ALA A 107 12.31 0.52 -29.63
CA ALA A 107 10.92 0.16 -29.87
C ALA A 107 10.28 0.99 -31.00
N ASP A 108 9.17 0.48 -31.56
CA ASP A 108 8.34 1.26 -32.46
C ASP A 108 7.75 2.48 -31.75
N ARG A 109 7.87 3.64 -32.38
CA ARG A 109 7.54 4.94 -31.78
C ARG A 109 6.04 5.09 -31.55
N GLU A 110 5.21 4.63 -32.48
CA GLU A 110 3.75 4.73 -32.35
C GLU A 110 3.24 3.75 -31.28
N ALA A 111 3.78 2.52 -31.26
CA ALA A 111 3.46 1.55 -30.21
C ALA A 111 3.84 2.06 -28.81
N MET A 112 4.99 2.73 -28.66
CA MET A 112 5.38 3.34 -27.39
C MET A 112 4.48 4.51 -27.01
N ARG A 113 4.08 5.34 -27.98
CA ARG A 113 3.13 6.44 -27.75
C ARG A 113 1.79 5.91 -27.22
N GLU A 114 1.23 4.90 -27.87
CA GLU A 114 -0.03 4.28 -27.43
C GLU A 114 0.10 3.60 -26.06
N LEU A 115 1.25 3.00 -25.74
CA LEU A 115 1.53 2.49 -24.41
C LEU A 115 1.45 3.58 -23.35
N TYR A 116 2.13 4.72 -23.54
CA TYR A 116 2.08 5.81 -22.55
C TYR A 116 0.68 6.43 -22.42
N LEU A 117 -0.08 6.54 -23.52
CA LEU A 117 -1.48 6.99 -23.45
C LEU A 117 -2.37 6.01 -22.67
N ALA A 118 -2.14 4.70 -22.83
CA ALA A 118 -2.85 3.69 -22.06
C ALA A 118 -2.50 3.74 -20.57
N GLU A 119 -1.22 3.93 -20.24
CA GLU A 119 -0.78 4.07 -18.85
C GLU A 119 -1.32 5.37 -18.22
N ALA A 120 -1.35 6.49 -18.95
CA ALA A 120 -1.97 7.74 -18.49
C ALA A 120 -3.44 7.53 -18.12
N ARG A 121 -4.22 6.82 -18.96
CA ARG A 121 -5.62 6.46 -18.65
C ARG A 121 -5.73 5.60 -17.39
N ARG A 122 -4.88 4.59 -17.24
CA ARG A 122 -4.85 3.72 -16.04
C ARG A 122 -4.54 4.51 -14.76
N HIS A 123 -3.63 5.48 -14.85
CA HIS A 123 -3.32 6.38 -13.74
C HIS A 123 -4.48 7.35 -13.44
N GLN A 124 -5.18 7.84 -14.47
CA GLN A 124 -6.36 8.69 -14.30
C GLN A 124 -7.52 7.95 -13.59
N GLU A 125 -7.83 6.71 -13.99
CA GLU A 125 -8.85 5.89 -13.32
C GLU A 125 -8.55 5.73 -11.82
N ARG A 126 -7.28 5.52 -11.47
CA ARG A 126 -6.86 5.40 -10.07
C ARG A 126 -6.87 6.74 -9.33
N LEU A 127 -6.52 7.82 -10.00
CA LEU A 127 -6.63 9.18 -9.44
C LEU A 127 -8.09 9.48 -9.09
N ASP A 128 -9.05 9.14 -9.95
CA ASP A 128 -10.47 9.34 -9.68
C ASP A 128 -10.94 8.56 -8.44
N GLU A 129 -10.50 7.30 -8.29
CA GLU A 129 -10.77 6.51 -7.08
C GLU A 129 -10.16 7.12 -5.81
N TYR A 130 -8.99 7.77 -5.92
CA TYR A 130 -8.33 8.41 -4.78
C TYR A 130 -9.00 9.72 -4.40
N LEU A 131 -9.43 10.52 -5.38
CA LEU A 131 -10.15 11.77 -5.15
C LEU A 131 -11.51 11.50 -4.49
N ALA A 132 -12.25 10.48 -4.94
CA ALA A 132 -13.52 10.08 -4.30
C ALA A 132 -13.31 9.63 -2.84
N GLN A 133 -12.20 8.94 -2.56
CA GLN A 133 -11.84 8.57 -1.19
C GLN A 133 -11.44 9.78 -0.34
N GLU A 134 -10.70 10.73 -0.91
CA GLU A 134 -10.30 11.95 -0.23
C GLU A 134 -11.52 12.74 0.18
N GLU A 135 -12.46 12.95 -0.74
CA GLU A 135 -13.74 13.61 -0.47
C GLU A 135 -14.48 12.93 0.69
N SER A 136 -14.58 11.59 0.67
CA SER A 136 -15.20 10.82 1.75
C SER A 136 -14.49 10.98 3.10
N MET A 137 -13.15 11.04 3.11
CA MET A 137 -12.36 11.24 4.32
C MET A 137 -12.53 12.66 4.88
N LEU A 138 -12.52 13.68 4.03
CA LEU A 138 -12.72 15.08 4.41
C LEU A 138 -14.13 15.31 4.96
N ALA A 139 -15.16 14.74 4.32
CA ALA A 139 -16.54 14.81 4.80
C ALA A 139 -16.72 14.20 6.21
N ARG A 140 -15.81 13.31 6.61
CA ARG A 140 -15.79 12.64 7.93
C ARG A 140 -14.80 13.27 8.92
N GLY A 141 -14.12 14.35 8.54
CA GLY A 141 -13.11 15.03 9.37
C GLY A 141 -11.90 14.15 9.71
N LEU A 142 -11.48 13.28 8.77
CA LEU A 142 -10.35 12.35 8.99
C LEU A 142 -8.98 12.96 8.65
N ASP A 143 -8.94 14.26 8.35
CA ASP A 143 -7.77 15.06 7.99
C ASP A 143 -7.15 15.81 9.18
N ASP A 144 -7.71 15.69 10.39
CA ASP A 144 -7.11 16.23 11.62
C ASP A 144 -5.71 15.64 11.86
N PRO A 145 -4.63 16.45 11.86
CA PRO A 145 -3.26 16.01 12.12
C PRO A 145 -3.04 15.30 13.47
N HIS A 146 -3.92 15.56 14.44
CA HIS A 146 -3.88 14.93 15.76
C HIS A 146 -4.79 13.69 15.86
N GLY A 147 -5.56 13.41 14.80
CA GLY A 147 -6.50 12.32 14.74
C GLY A 147 -5.85 10.97 14.43
N PRO A 148 -6.40 9.85 14.95
CA PRO A 148 -5.85 8.51 14.74
C PRO A 148 -5.97 8.00 13.30
N LYS A 149 -6.65 8.73 12.41
CA LYS A 149 -6.80 8.39 10.98
C LYS A 149 -5.94 9.27 10.07
N PHE A 150 -5.23 10.26 10.61
CA PHE A 150 -4.41 11.17 9.82
C PHE A 150 -3.38 10.47 8.95
N GLY A 151 -2.70 9.44 9.49
CA GLY A 151 -1.71 8.69 8.71
C GLY A 151 -2.29 8.03 7.45
N ALA A 152 -3.56 7.59 7.51
CA ALA A 152 -4.26 7.05 6.35
C ALA A 152 -4.56 8.13 5.31
N TYR A 153 -5.02 9.30 5.76
CA TYR A 153 -5.26 10.47 4.90
C TYR A 153 -3.96 10.98 4.26
N ALA A 154 -2.89 11.15 5.04
CA ALA A 154 -1.58 11.56 4.55
C ALA A 154 -1.01 10.60 3.50
N THR A 155 -1.20 9.28 3.68
CA THR A 155 -0.81 8.27 2.69
C THR A 155 -1.62 8.40 1.40
N LEU A 156 -2.94 8.65 1.49
CA LEU A 156 -3.79 8.88 0.33
C LEU A 156 -3.37 10.14 -0.45
N ARG A 157 -3.00 11.22 0.26
CA ARG A 157 -2.50 12.47 -0.34
C ARG A 157 -1.23 12.25 -1.15
N LEU A 158 -0.30 11.43 -0.66
CA LEU A 158 0.87 11.01 -1.44
C LEU A 158 0.43 10.26 -2.69
N GLY A 159 -0.59 9.39 -2.58
CA GLY A 159 -1.17 8.61 -3.68
C GLY A 159 -1.66 9.53 -4.80
N ILE A 160 -2.52 10.49 -4.46
CA ILE A 160 -3.05 11.49 -5.39
C ILE A 160 -1.92 12.25 -6.09
N SER A 161 -0.92 12.69 -5.32
CA SER A 161 0.22 13.44 -5.88
C SER A 161 1.03 12.56 -6.85
N SER A 162 1.23 11.29 -6.50
CA SER A 162 1.97 10.33 -7.31
C SER A 162 1.25 10.04 -8.64
N GLU A 163 -0.07 9.81 -8.61
CA GLU A 163 -0.86 9.56 -9.81
C GLU A 163 -0.85 10.76 -10.76
N ARG A 164 -0.98 11.99 -10.24
CA ARG A 164 -0.87 13.22 -11.04
C ARG A 164 0.48 13.34 -11.76
N THR A 165 1.58 13.10 -11.04
CA THR A 165 2.92 13.14 -11.63
C THR A 165 3.09 12.08 -12.72
N MET A 166 2.54 10.88 -12.53
CA MET A 166 2.63 9.81 -13.53
C MET A 166 1.82 10.14 -14.79
N ILE A 167 0.63 10.72 -14.65
CA ILE A 167 -0.19 11.18 -15.78
C ILE A 167 0.59 12.21 -16.59
N GLU A 168 1.06 13.28 -15.93
CA GLU A 168 1.82 14.36 -16.57
C GLU A 168 3.04 13.82 -17.32
N TRP A 169 3.79 12.89 -16.72
CA TRP A 169 4.96 12.29 -17.34
C TRP A 169 4.61 11.41 -18.55
N CYS A 170 3.55 10.61 -18.47
CA CYS A 170 3.11 9.75 -19.58
C CYS A 170 2.60 10.58 -20.76
N GLU A 171 1.81 11.62 -20.50
CA GLU A 171 1.31 12.54 -21.53
C GLU A 171 2.45 13.28 -22.21
N TRP A 172 3.39 13.83 -21.43
CA TRP A 172 4.59 14.48 -21.97
C TRP A 172 5.42 13.55 -22.88
N LEU A 173 5.59 12.28 -22.50
CA LEU A 173 6.28 11.30 -23.34
C LEU A 173 5.51 11.01 -24.62
N ALA A 174 4.20 10.77 -24.54
CA ALA A 174 3.36 10.53 -25.71
C ALA A 174 3.41 11.69 -26.72
N ASP A 175 3.34 12.93 -26.23
CA ASP A 175 3.44 14.15 -27.04
C ASP A 175 4.83 14.38 -27.63
N SER A 176 5.88 13.91 -26.94
CA SER A 176 7.25 13.97 -27.43
C SER A 176 7.50 12.96 -28.55
N LEU A 177 6.83 11.81 -28.52
CA LEU A 177 6.92 10.78 -29.56
C LEU A 177 6.11 11.13 -30.81
N ALA A 178 5.09 11.98 -30.70
CA ALA A 178 4.29 12.46 -31.82
C ALA A 178 5.01 13.48 -32.73
N ARG A 179 6.19 13.98 -32.30
CA ARG A 179 7.04 14.93 -33.03
C ARG A 179 8.17 14.22 -33.77
#